data_AF-A0A7G9P2F2-F1
#
_entry.id   AF-A0A7G9P2F2-F1
#
_cell.length_a   1.000
_cell.length_b   1.000
_cell.length_c   1.000
_cell.angle_alpha   90.00
_cell.angle_beta   90.00
_cell.angle_gamma   90.00
#
_symmetry.space_group_name_H-M   'P 1'
#
loop_
_entity.id
_entity.type
_entity.pdbx_description
1 polymer ?
#
loop_
_entity_poly.entity_id
_entity_poly.type
_entity_poly.pdbx_seq_one_letter_code
_entity_poly.pdbx_strand_id
1 'polypeptide(L)' 'MRLDDGQIEVMDEAMVPVLRSLTGSQRVQSMFDMMEFGRDTVLAAVRQKHPDWTQEQVNREAMRRLFTHGDHR' A
#
# COMPACT_ATOMS: atom_id res chain seq x y z
N MET A 1 8.25 11.07 -11.84
CA MET A 1 7.41 10.99 -10.63
C MET A 1 8.35 10.98 -9.44
N ARG A 2 8.30 12.00 -8.57
CA ARG A 2 9.07 12.01 -7.33
C ARG A 2 8.14 11.53 -6.20
N LEU A 3 8.66 10.70 -5.31
CA LEU A 3 7.96 10.14 -4.14
C LEU A 3 8.90 10.31 -2.93
N ASP A 4 9.42 11.53 -2.76
CA ASP A 4 10.27 11.89 -1.63
C ASP A 4 9.49 12.68 -0.58
N ASP A 5 10.09 12.87 0.59
CA ASP A 5 9.46 13.43 1.79
C ASP A 5 8.98 14.88 1.63
N GLY A 6 9.29 15.54 0.50
CA GLY A 6 8.87 16.91 0.21
C GLY A 6 7.56 17.03 -0.56
N GLN A 7 6.96 15.92 -1.03
CA GLN A 7 5.75 15.94 -1.85
C GLN A 7 4.49 15.75 -1.00
N ILE A 8 3.59 16.73 -1.04
CA ILE A 8 2.22 16.58 -0.51
C ILE A 8 1.33 16.11 -1.65
N GLU A 9 0.78 14.90 -1.53
CA GLU A 9 -0.25 14.44 -2.46
C GLU A 9 -1.57 15.17 -2.19
N VAL A 10 -2.00 15.98 -3.15
CA VAL A 10 -3.30 16.66 -3.11
C VAL A 10 -4.33 15.75 -3.78
N MET A 11 -5.40 15.43 -3.06
CA MET A 11 -6.51 14.64 -3.58
C MET A 11 -7.19 15.35 -4.75
N ASP A 12 -7.54 14.60 -5.79
CA ASP A 12 -8.35 15.11 -6.91
C ASP A 12 -9.70 15.66 -6.37
N GLU A 13 -10.05 16.88 -6.77
CA GLU A 13 -11.27 17.56 -6.33
C GLU A 13 -12.54 16.74 -6.63
N ALA A 14 -12.55 15.96 -7.72
CA ALA A 14 -13.66 15.09 -8.08
C ALA A 14 -13.84 13.90 -7.11
N MET A 15 -12.76 13.47 -6.45
CA MET A 15 -12.78 12.36 -5.50
C MET A 15 -13.15 12.78 -4.07
N VAL A 16 -12.96 14.06 -3.73
CA VAL A 16 -13.31 14.62 -2.42
C VAL A 16 -14.78 14.33 -2.02
N PRO A 17 -15.81 14.61 -2.84
CA PRO A 17 -17.19 14.31 -2.46
C PRO A 17 -17.46 12.81 -2.30
N VAL A 18 -16.83 11.96 -3.13
CA VAL A 18 -16.97 10.50 -3.06
C VAL A 18 -16.45 9.98 -1.72
N LEU A 19 -15.22 10.35 -1.34
CA LEU A 19 -14.62 9.92 -0.08
C LEU A 19 -15.32 10.51 1.16
N ARG A 20 -15.95 11.69 1.02
CA ARG A 20 -16.79 12.29 2.07
C ARG A 20 -18.13 11.59 2.24
N SER A 21 -18.66 10.96 1.20
CA SER A 21 -19.93 10.22 1.27
C SER A 21 -19.83 8.86 1.98
N LEU A 22 -18.61 8.32 2.16
CA LEU A 22 -18.41 7.06 2.86
C LEU A 22 -18.82 7.17 4.33
N THR A 23 -19.59 6.21 4.81
CA THR A 23 -19.81 6.05 6.24
C THR A 23 -18.49 5.69 6.94
N GLY A 24 -18.44 5.85 8.27
CA GLY A 24 -17.26 5.46 9.05
C GLY A 24 -16.85 3.99 8.84
N SER A 25 -17.82 3.08 8.80
CA SER A 25 -17.56 1.65 8.56
C SER A 25 -17.07 1.38 7.14
N GLN A 26 -17.66 2.03 6.13
CA GLN A 26 -17.21 1.89 4.73
C GLN A 26 -15.79 2.40 4.54
N ARG A 27 -15.43 3.50 5.20
CA ARG A 27 -14.07 4.04 5.16
C ARG A 27 -13.06 3.07 5.76
N VAL A 28 -13.38 2.50 6.93
CA VAL A 28 -12.53 1.49 7.58
C VAL A 28 -12.39 0.24 6.72
N GLN A 29 -13.50 -0.27 6.17
CA GLN A 29 -13.46 -1.42 5.25
C GLN A 29 -12.58 -1.13 4.03
N SER A 30 -12.74 0.04 3.41
CA SER A 30 -11.95 0.44 2.24
C SER A 30 -10.44 0.47 2.55
N MET A 31 -10.06 0.89 3.76
CA MET A 31 -8.65 0.85 4.20
C MET A 31 -8.13 -0.59 4.34
N PHE A 32 -8.94 -1.49 4.91
CA PHE A 32 -8.56 -2.90 5.01
C PHE A 32 -8.41 -3.55 3.63
N ASP A 33 -9.37 -3.33 2.74
CA ASP A 33 -9.36 -3.87 1.37
C ASP A 33 -8.12 -3.37 0.61
N MET A 34 -7.78 -2.08 0.76
CA MET A 34 -6.61 -1.49 0.13
C MET A 34 -5.30 -2.10 0.66
N MET A 35 -5.20 -2.35 1.97
CA MET A 35 -4.03 -2.98 2.58
C MET A 35 -3.87 -4.44 2.15
N GLU A 36 -4.96 -5.21 2.09
CA GLU A 36 -4.96 -6.59 1.62
C GLU A 36 -4.52 -6.65 0.16
N PHE A 37 -5.14 -5.84 -0.70
CA PHE A 37 -4.78 -5.75 -2.11
C PHE A 37 -3.32 -5.35 -2.33
N GLY A 38 -2.85 -4.33 -1.61
CA GLY A 38 -1.46 -3.86 -1.69
C GLY A 38 -0.47 -4.95 -1.28
N ARG A 39 -0.75 -5.66 -0.18
CA ARG A 39 0.07 -6.78 0.29
C ARG A 39 0.17 -7.89 -0.75
N ASP A 40 -0.96 -8.30 -1.30
CA ASP A 40 -1.00 -9.41 -2.26
C ASP A 40 -0.32 -9.05 -3.58
N THR A 41 -0.48 -7.81 -4.03
CA THR A 41 0.22 -7.27 -5.21
C THR A 41 1.73 -7.29 -5.02
N VAL A 42 2.23 -6.84 -3.86
CA VAL A 42 3.67 -6.86 -3.57
C VAL A 42 4.20 -8.29 -3.48
N LEU A 43 3.49 -9.19 -2.79
CA LEU A 43 3.89 -10.60 -2.70
C LEU A 43 3.98 -11.26 -4.08
N ALA A 44 2.98 -11.05 -4.94
CA ALA A 44 2.98 -11.58 -6.30
C ALA A 44 4.16 -11.02 -7.11
N ALA A 45 4.41 -9.71 -7.03
CA ALA A 45 5.52 -9.07 -7.74
C ALA A 45 6.90 -9.56 -7.25
N VAL A 46 7.07 -9.80 -5.94
CA VAL A 46 8.32 -10.35 -5.39
C VAL A 46 8.53 -11.78 -5.86
N ARG A 47 7.50 -12.64 -5.79
CA ARG A 47 7.58 -14.03 -6.28
C ARG A 47 7.91 -14.10 -7.77
N GLN A 48 7.30 -13.23 -8.58
CA GLN A 48 7.57 -13.18 -10.02
C GLN A 48 9.03 -12.80 -10.32
N LYS A 49 9.61 -11.87 -9.57
CA LYS A 49 11.00 -11.42 -9.75
C LYS A 49 12.03 -12.39 -9.19
N HIS A 50 11.65 -13.18 -8.18
CA HIS A 50 12.53 -14.10 -7.47
C HIS A 50 11.87 -15.49 -7.33
N PRO A 51 11.74 -16.25 -8.44
CA PRO A 51 11.05 -17.54 -8.43
C PRO A 51 11.78 -18.63 -7.63
N ASP A 52 13.08 -18.43 -7.37
CA ASP A 52 13.96 -19.32 -6.61
C ASP A 52 13.93 -19.07 -5.09
N TRP A 53 13.29 -17.99 -4.64
CA TRP A 53 13.25 -17.64 -3.23
C TRP A 53 12.26 -18.47 -2.43
N THR A 54 12.62 -18.73 -1.17
CA THR A 54 11.72 -19.35 -0.22
C THR A 54 10.58 -18.38 0.15
N GLN A 55 9.47 -18.93 0.63
CA GLN A 55 8.33 -18.13 1.09
C GLN A 55 8.72 -17.12 2.19
N GLU A 56 9.69 -17.47 3.04
CA GLU A 56 10.18 -16.60 4.10
C GLU A 56 10.95 -15.40 3.53
N GLN A 57 11.81 -15.62 2.53
CA GLN A 57 12.55 -14.55 1.84
C GLN A 57 11.58 -13.60 1.12
N VAL A 58 10.58 -14.15 0.43
CA VAL A 58 9.51 -13.38 -0.22
C VAL A 58 8.75 -12.53 0.80
N ASN A 59 8.32 -13.13 1.92
CA ASN A 59 7.58 -12.41 2.95
C ASN A 59 8.42 -11.27 3.54
N ARG A 60 9.68 -11.53 3.88
CA ARG A 60 10.58 -10.51 4.44
C ARG A 60 10.75 -9.32 3.50
N GLU A 61 10.96 -9.57 2.22
CA GLU A 61 11.11 -8.50 1.23
C GLU A 61 9.80 -7.75 0.98
N ALA A 62 8.67 -8.46 0.95
CA ALA A 62 7.36 -7.83 0.82
C ALA A 62 7.06 -6.92 2.02
N MET A 63 7.35 -7.37 3.24
CA MET A 63 7.21 -6.57 4.46
C MET A 63 8.12 -5.34 4.41
N ARG A 64 9.37 -5.48 3.97
CA ARG A 64 10.25 -4.34 3.73
C ARG A 64 9.56 -3.34 2.78
N ARG A 65 9.11 -3.76 1.60
CA ARG A 65 8.50 -2.81 0.64
C ARG A 65 7.23 -2.13 1.16
N LEU A 66 6.41 -2.83 1.92
CA LEU A 66 5.16 -2.29 2.46
C LEU A 66 5.38 -1.34 3.65
N PHE A 67 6.38 -1.60 4.49
CA PHE A 67 6.50 -0.95 5.81
C PHE A 67 7.77 -0.10 6.00
N THR A 68 8.71 -0.05 5.05
CA THR A 68 9.98 0.72 5.22
C THR A 68 9.78 2.25 5.15
N HIS A 69 8.60 2.76 4.83
CA HIS A 69 8.33 4.22 4.84
C HIS A 69 7.82 4.73 6.22
N GLY A 70 7.72 3.86 7.23
CA GLY A 70 7.22 4.20 8.57
C GLY A 70 8.29 4.55 9.61
N ASP A 71 9.59 4.54 9.26
CA ASP A 71 10.70 4.65 10.22
C ASP A 71 11.32 6.07 10.26
N HIS A 72 10.47 7.09 10.21
CA HIS A 72 10.86 8.48 10.46
C HIS A 72 10.08 9.06 11.66
N ARG A 73 10.61 8.76 12.85
CA ARG A 73 10.38 9.40 14.16
C ARG A 73 9.01 9.24 14.84
#